data_AF-A0A9J6FPY6-F1
#
_entry.id   AF-A0A9J6FPY6-F1
#
_cell.length_a   1.000
_cell.length_b   1.000
_cell.length_c   1.000
_cell.angle_alpha   90.00
_cell.angle_beta   90.00
_cell.angle_gamma   90.00
#
_symmetry.space_group_name_H-M   'P 1'
#
loop_
_entity.id
_entity.type
_entity.pdbx_description
1 polymer ?
#
loop_
_entity_poly.entity_id
_entity_poly.type
_entity_poly.pdbx_seq_one_letter_code
_entity_poly.pdbx_strand_id
1 'polypeptide(L)'
;MLTQEELQIDLLAPNNQDSCRTVRKQHDVYVNESRENSVPRDMYKFLDIAYSPLSSPYERPRNQLTNLWGATCHPLDVIEDGVPFFDVSVGEWLLMDNAGAYGMAEACGFNGFGFPPVHYRTEREDVQRVSGILEASELSPGYSQPEAALRNAPTLMEEPQKKYTVGMFSSPVN
;
A
#
# COMPACT_ATOMS: atom_id res chain seq x y z
N MET A 1 -25.47 -2.65 6.00
CA MET A 1 -26.69 -2.34 5.21
C MET A 1 -26.74 -0.82 5.11
N LEU A 2 -26.23 -0.26 4.01
CA LEU A 2 -26.32 1.16 3.74
C LEU A 2 -27.76 1.49 3.31
N THR A 3 -28.31 2.56 3.85
CA THR A 3 -29.70 2.97 3.66
C THR A 3 -29.92 3.52 2.25
N GLN A 4 -31.11 3.28 1.68
CA GLN A 4 -31.49 3.68 0.32
C GLN A 4 -31.38 5.19 0.02
N GLU A 5 -31.09 6.04 1.00
CA GLU A 5 -31.06 7.50 0.82
C GLU A 5 -29.82 8.03 0.10
N GLU A 6 -28.69 7.32 0.08
CA GLU A 6 -27.49 7.79 -0.64
C GLU A 6 -27.55 7.54 -2.16
N LEU A 7 -28.49 6.69 -2.62
CA LEU A 7 -28.71 6.38 -4.04
C LEU A 7 -29.72 7.31 -4.72
N GLN A 8 -30.32 8.27 -4.01
CA GLN A 8 -31.49 9.02 -4.47
C GLN A 8 -31.21 10.49 -4.87
N ILE A 9 -29.95 10.92 -4.92
CA ILE A 9 -29.62 12.31 -5.28
C ILE A 9 -29.69 12.58 -6.80
N ASP A 10 -29.68 11.55 -7.65
CA ASP A 10 -29.62 11.74 -9.12
C ASP A 10 -30.98 11.73 -9.87
N LEU A 11 -32.13 11.63 -9.19
CA LEU A 11 -33.44 11.44 -9.86
C LEU A 11 -34.39 12.66 -9.84
N LEU A 12 -33.95 13.84 -9.36
CA LEU A 12 -34.81 15.04 -9.26
C LEU A 12 -34.25 16.28 -9.98
N ALA A 13 -33.75 16.14 -11.22
CA ALA A 13 -33.51 17.30 -12.08
C ALA A 13 -34.75 17.57 -12.98
N PRO A 14 -35.30 18.80 -13.01
CA PRO A 14 -36.48 19.11 -13.80
C PRO A 14 -36.16 19.14 -15.31
N ASN A 15 -37.12 18.66 -16.11
CA ASN A 15 -37.15 18.80 -17.56
C ASN A 15 -37.03 20.27 -17.97
N ASN A 16 -35.84 20.70 -18.39
CA ASN A 16 -35.71 21.73 -19.43
C ASN A 16 -34.31 21.72 -20.05
N GLN A 17 -34.29 22.17 -21.30
CA GLN A 17 -33.24 22.04 -22.32
C GLN A 17 -31.83 22.52 -21.86
N ASP A 18 -30.81 21.91 -22.48
CA ASP A 18 -29.37 22.22 -22.41
C ASP A 18 -28.54 21.72 -21.20
N SER A 19 -28.69 20.44 -20.81
CA SER A 19 -27.65 19.80 -19.99
C SER A 19 -26.55 19.21 -20.87
N CYS A 20 -25.50 20.00 -21.11
CA CYS A 20 -24.17 19.40 -21.30
C CYS A 20 -23.96 18.49 -20.09
N ARG A 21 -24.08 17.17 -20.29
CA ARG A 21 -23.92 16.17 -19.24
C ARG A 21 -22.57 16.43 -18.59
N THR A 22 -22.56 17.03 -17.40
CA THR A 22 -21.33 17.30 -16.67
C THR A 22 -20.77 15.95 -16.28
N VAL A 23 -19.91 15.38 -17.14
CA VAL A 23 -19.18 14.15 -16.84
C VAL A 23 -18.39 14.46 -15.58
N ARG A 24 -18.74 13.84 -14.45
CA ARG A 24 -17.93 13.96 -13.24
C ARG A 24 -16.53 13.51 -13.63
N LYS A 25 -15.55 14.41 -13.47
CA LYS A 25 -14.16 14.10 -13.78
C LYS A 25 -13.72 12.99 -12.84
N GLN A 26 -13.42 11.82 -13.41
CA GLN A 26 -12.80 10.72 -12.68
C GLN A 26 -11.29 10.95 -12.66
N HIS A 27 -10.67 10.69 -11.52
CA HIS A 27 -9.24 10.86 -11.29
C HIS A 27 -8.57 9.49 -11.22
N ASP A 28 -7.44 9.33 -11.90
CA ASP A 28 -6.62 8.11 -11.82
C ASP A 28 -5.38 8.41 -10.99
N VAL A 29 -5.21 7.67 -9.90
CA VAL A 29 -4.09 7.80 -8.97
C VAL A 29 -3.29 6.52 -9.01
N TYR A 30 -1.98 6.62 -9.21
CA TYR A 30 -1.08 5.46 -9.27
C TYR A 30 -0.20 5.45 -8.03
N VAL A 31 -0.18 4.34 -7.31
CA VAL A 31 0.70 4.13 -6.16
C VAL A 31 1.87 3.22 -6.54
N ASN A 32 2.95 3.30 -5.77
CA ASN A 32 4.14 2.47 -5.95
C ASN A 32 3.99 1.07 -5.31
N GLU A 33 2.77 0.57 -5.25
CA GLU A 33 2.41 -0.73 -4.69
C GLU A 33 1.37 -1.39 -5.60
N SER A 34 1.02 -2.66 -5.41
CA SER A 34 0.27 -3.43 -6.40
C SER A 34 -0.51 -4.59 -5.78
N ARG A 35 -1.61 -4.99 -6.44
CA ARG A 35 -2.36 -6.21 -6.11
C ARG A 35 -1.50 -7.47 -6.21
N GLU A 36 -0.48 -7.47 -7.05
CA GLU A 36 0.45 -8.59 -7.20
C GLU A 36 1.59 -8.59 -6.15
N ASN A 37 1.64 -7.58 -5.29
CA ASN A 37 2.68 -7.43 -4.26
C ASN A 37 2.07 -7.38 -2.86
N SER A 38 2.14 -6.28 -2.12
CA SER A 38 1.66 -6.21 -0.73
C SER A 38 0.19 -5.79 -0.58
N VAL A 39 -0.49 -5.39 -1.65
CA VAL A 39 -1.94 -5.15 -1.62
C VAL A 39 -2.64 -6.50 -1.88
N PRO A 40 -3.42 -7.04 -0.95
CA PRO A 40 -3.87 -8.43 -1.03
C PRO A 40 -4.98 -8.63 -2.08
N ARG A 41 -4.62 -8.94 -3.34
CA ARG A 41 -5.49 -9.30 -4.49
C ARG A 41 -7.01 -9.27 -4.23
N ASP A 42 -7.67 -10.43 -4.22
CA ASP A 42 -9.12 -10.57 -4.13
C ASP A 42 -9.64 -10.49 -2.69
N MET A 43 -8.71 -10.50 -1.74
CA MET A 43 -8.99 -10.42 -0.31
C MET A 43 -9.20 -8.98 0.14
N TYR A 44 -8.64 -8.02 -0.57
CA TYR A 44 -8.63 -6.60 -0.24
C TYR A 44 -10.03 -6.08 0.12
N LYS A 45 -11.07 -6.43 -0.64
CA LYS A 45 -12.47 -6.04 -0.39
C LYS A 45 -13.10 -6.60 0.90
N PHE A 46 -12.46 -7.59 1.52
CA PHE A 46 -12.89 -8.18 2.79
C PHE A 46 -12.07 -7.67 3.98
N LEU A 47 -11.05 -6.86 3.71
CA LEU A 47 -10.23 -6.23 4.72
C LEU A 47 -10.76 -4.81 4.90
N ASP A 48 -10.93 -4.39 6.15
CA ASP A 48 -11.36 -3.02 6.48
C ASP A 48 -10.20 -2.03 6.29
N ILE A 49 -9.61 -2.01 5.09
CA ILE A 49 -8.50 -1.14 4.72
C ILE A 49 -8.98 0.30 4.64
N ALA A 50 -8.23 1.20 5.27
CA ALA A 50 -8.51 2.63 5.24
C ALA A 50 -7.31 3.39 4.71
N TYR A 51 -7.58 4.41 3.89
CA TYR A 51 -6.55 5.31 3.36
C TYR A 51 -6.54 6.62 4.11
N SER A 52 -5.37 7.12 4.48
CA SER A 52 -5.24 8.45 5.08
C SER A 52 -4.05 9.20 4.50
N PRO A 53 -4.11 10.53 4.34
CA PRO A 53 -2.93 11.33 4.03
C PRO A 53 -1.90 11.23 5.15
N LEU A 54 -0.63 11.05 4.78
CA LEU A 54 0.47 11.11 5.76
C LEU A 54 0.96 12.54 6.01
N SER A 55 0.67 13.48 5.10
CA SER A 55 1.01 14.89 5.23
C SER A 55 -0.20 15.70 5.71
N SER A 56 0.04 16.66 6.59
CA SER A 56 -0.99 17.60 7.07
C SER A 56 -1.62 18.36 5.89
N PRO A 57 -2.95 18.53 5.84
CA PRO A 57 -3.92 18.05 6.83
C PRO A 57 -4.15 16.54 6.73
N TYR A 58 -4.14 15.85 7.87
CA TYR A 58 -4.33 14.40 7.99
C TYR A 58 -5.78 13.96 7.73
N GLU A 59 -6.71 14.92 7.81
CA GLU A 59 -8.10 14.73 7.41
C GLU A 59 -8.36 15.60 6.19
N ARG A 60 -8.81 14.97 5.11
CA ARG A 60 -9.15 15.65 3.86
C ARG A 60 -10.53 15.20 3.38
N PRO A 61 -11.33 16.11 2.79
CA PRO A 61 -12.63 15.75 2.26
C PRO A 61 -12.48 14.73 1.12
N ARG A 62 -13.31 13.69 1.13
CA ARG A 62 -13.34 12.64 0.11
C ARG A 62 -14.32 12.95 -1.02
N ASN A 63 -14.08 14.04 -1.74
CA ASN A 63 -15.00 14.53 -2.77
C ASN A 63 -14.54 14.27 -4.21
N GLN A 64 -13.41 13.58 -4.41
CA GLN A 64 -12.89 13.21 -5.73
C GLN A 64 -13.29 11.77 -6.06
N LEU A 65 -13.95 11.56 -7.19
CA LEU A 65 -14.20 10.22 -7.70
C LEU A 65 -12.90 9.66 -8.29
N THR A 66 -12.35 8.60 -7.69
CA THR A 66 -10.98 8.18 -7.97
C THR A 66 -10.87 6.68 -8.23
N ASN A 67 -10.06 6.31 -9.22
CA ASN A 67 -9.51 4.98 -9.38
C ASN A 67 -8.11 4.95 -8.77
N LEU A 68 -7.88 4.04 -7.83
CA LEU A 68 -6.57 3.81 -7.25
C LEU A 68 -5.92 2.62 -7.98
N TRP A 69 -4.91 2.91 -8.77
CA TRP A 69 -4.15 1.96 -9.57
C TRP A 69 -2.87 1.56 -8.86
N GLY A 70 -2.50 0.29 -8.99
CA GLY A 70 -1.18 -0.18 -8.62
C GLY A 70 -0.11 0.16 -9.66
N ALA A 71 1.13 -0.21 -9.35
CA ALA A 71 2.30 0.17 -10.12
C ALA A 71 2.54 -0.67 -11.39
N THR A 72 1.84 -1.80 -11.55
CA THR A 72 2.14 -2.74 -12.64
C THR A 72 1.48 -2.32 -13.95
N CYS A 73 1.91 -2.94 -15.04
CA CYS A 73 1.24 -2.81 -16.33
C CYS A 73 0.06 -3.79 -16.47
N HIS A 74 -0.31 -4.51 -15.41
CA HIS A 74 -1.42 -5.46 -15.46
C HIS A 74 -2.74 -4.68 -15.54
N PRO A 75 -3.62 -4.96 -16.52
CA PRO A 75 -4.90 -4.25 -16.66
C PRO A 75 -5.91 -4.49 -15.52
N LEU A 76 -5.57 -5.31 -14.52
CA LEU A 76 -6.41 -5.64 -13.36
C LEU A 76 -5.78 -5.17 -12.05
N ASP A 77 -4.65 -4.46 -12.12
CA ASP A 77 -4.00 -3.82 -10.97
C ASP A 77 -4.71 -2.51 -10.62
N VAL A 78 -6.03 -2.60 -10.49
CA VAL A 78 -6.91 -1.57 -9.95
C VAL A 78 -7.21 -1.99 -8.51
N ILE A 79 -6.68 -1.24 -7.55
CA ILE A 79 -6.86 -1.49 -6.11
C ILE A 79 -8.26 -1.06 -5.68
N GLU A 80 -8.69 0.14 -6.07
CA GLU A 80 -10.04 0.68 -5.84
C GLU A 80 -10.57 1.27 -7.14
N ASP A 81 -11.82 0.98 -7.47
CA ASP A 81 -12.47 1.43 -8.72
C ASP A 81 -13.62 2.40 -8.41
N GLY A 82 -13.45 3.66 -8.81
CA GLY A 82 -14.48 4.69 -8.72
C GLY A 82 -14.95 5.03 -7.31
N VAL A 83 -14.03 5.15 -6.34
CA VAL A 83 -14.37 5.44 -4.94
C VAL A 83 -14.26 6.94 -4.60
N PRO A 84 -15.06 7.46 -3.67
CA PRO A 84 -14.83 8.79 -3.09
C PRO A 84 -13.49 8.82 -2.34
N PHE A 85 -12.60 9.69 -2.80
CA PHE A 85 -11.23 9.79 -2.31
C PHE A 85 -10.86 11.25 -2.05
N PHE A 86 -9.84 11.44 -1.22
CA PHE A 86 -9.27 12.76 -0.98
C PHE A 86 -8.35 13.17 -2.13
N ASP A 87 -8.15 14.48 -2.29
CA ASP A 87 -7.22 14.99 -3.28
C ASP A 87 -5.78 14.55 -2.97
N VAL A 88 -5.08 14.09 -4.02
CA VAL A 88 -3.72 13.57 -3.94
C VAL A 88 -2.81 14.18 -4.99
N SER A 89 -1.57 14.43 -4.60
CA SER A 89 -0.50 15.01 -5.39
C SER A 89 0.61 13.98 -5.62
N VAL A 90 1.22 14.04 -6.80
CA VAL A 90 2.37 13.18 -7.14
C VAL A 90 3.49 13.39 -6.12
N GLY A 91 4.00 12.28 -5.58
CA GLY A 91 5.11 12.28 -4.62
C GLY A 91 4.67 12.40 -3.15
N GLU A 92 3.38 12.51 -2.85
CA GLU A 92 2.92 12.41 -1.46
C GLU A 92 2.74 10.95 -1.01
N TRP A 93 2.69 10.76 0.31
CA TRP A 93 2.53 9.46 0.92
C TRP A 93 1.10 9.24 1.40
N LEU A 94 0.58 8.05 1.09
CA LEU A 94 -0.69 7.54 1.58
C LEU A 94 -0.41 6.49 2.65
N LEU A 95 -1.11 6.58 3.77
CA LEU A 95 -1.16 5.51 4.76
C LEU A 95 -2.30 4.56 4.39
N MET A 96 -1.98 3.27 4.25
CA MET A 96 -2.95 2.18 4.11
C MET A 96 -3.00 1.42 5.44
N ASP A 97 -4.06 1.65 6.21
CA ASP A 97 -4.24 1.01 7.52
C ASP A 97 -4.90 -0.37 7.39
N ASN A 98 -4.78 -1.20 8.43
CA ASN A 98 -5.27 -2.59 8.48
C ASN A 98 -4.67 -3.55 7.42
N ALA A 99 -3.53 -3.19 6.81
CA ALA A 99 -2.86 -3.98 5.78
C ALA A 99 -1.96 -5.13 6.29
N GLY A 100 -2.13 -5.56 7.55
CA GLY A 100 -1.26 -6.56 8.18
C GLY A 100 -1.55 -8.01 7.79
N ALA A 101 -2.79 -8.33 7.41
CA ALA A 101 -3.21 -9.68 7.05
C ALA A 101 -3.19 -9.85 5.53
N TYR A 102 -2.69 -10.99 5.06
CA TYR A 102 -2.69 -11.42 3.65
C TYR A 102 -1.96 -10.51 2.64
N GLY A 103 -1.43 -9.36 3.04
CA GLY A 103 -0.68 -8.46 2.14
C GLY A 103 0.63 -9.12 1.67
N MET A 104 1.64 -9.19 2.54
CA MET A 104 2.93 -9.79 2.20
C MET A 104 2.89 -11.30 1.94
N ALA A 105 1.85 -12.00 2.40
CA ALA A 105 1.75 -13.45 2.29
C ALA A 105 1.63 -13.94 0.83
N GLU A 106 1.17 -13.06 -0.05
CA GLU A 106 0.82 -13.38 -1.44
C GLU A 106 1.66 -12.61 -2.47
N ALA A 107 2.61 -11.81 -1.99
CA ALA A 107 3.47 -10.97 -2.79
C ALA A 107 4.42 -11.81 -3.66
N CYS A 108 4.57 -11.46 -4.94
CA CYS A 108 5.42 -12.23 -5.86
C CYS A 108 6.48 -11.40 -6.61
N GLY A 109 6.56 -10.09 -6.40
CA GLY A 109 7.50 -9.22 -7.10
C GLY A 109 7.27 -9.15 -8.61
N PHE A 110 6.01 -9.28 -9.03
CA PHE A 110 5.60 -9.17 -10.44
C PHE A 110 6.13 -7.87 -11.06
N ASN A 111 6.45 -7.88 -12.36
CA ASN A 111 7.10 -6.77 -13.07
C ASN A 111 8.45 -6.31 -12.48
N GLY A 112 9.09 -7.10 -11.61
CA GLY A 112 10.37 -6.76 -11.00
C GLY A 112 10.26 -5.72 -9.88
N PHE A 113 9.05 -5.46 -9.38
CA PHE A 113 8.88 -4.67 -8.16
C PHE A 113 9.39 -5.46 -6.96
N GLY A 114 10.10 -4.79 -6.07
CA GLY A 114 10.55 -5.41 -4.83
C GLY A 114 9.47 -5.43 -3.76
N PHE A 115 9.71 -6.20 -2.71
CA PHE A 115 8.82 -6.26 -1.55
C PHE A 115 8.98 -5.02 -0.68
N PRO A 116 7.92 -4.37 -0.17
CA PRO A 116 8.09 -3.22 0.70
C PRO A 116 8.88 -3.61 1.97
N PRO A 117 9.75 -2.71 2.48
CA PRO A 117 10.50 -2.96 3.71
C PRO A 117 9.55 -3.04 4.90
N VAL A 118 9.77 -4.02 5.79
CA VAL A 118 8.99 -4.21 7.01
C VAL A 118 9.79 -3.73 8.22
N HIS A 119 9.24 -2.76 8.93
CA HIS A 119 9.83 -2.21 10.15
C HIS A 119 9.00 -2.60 11.36
N TYR A 120 9.54 -3.47 12.20
CA TYR A 120 8.93 -3.85 13.47
C TYR A 120 9.09 -2.73 14.50
N ARG A 121 8.01 -2.44 15.23
CA ARG A 121 8.02 -1.53 16.37
C ARG A 121 7.48 -2.25 17.60
N THR A 122 8.09 -1.97 18.74
CA THR A 122 7.71 -2.53 20.05
C THR A 122 8.14 -1.54 21.14
N GLU A 123 7.69 -1.78 22.37
CA GLU A 123 8.12 -1.00 23.54
C GLU A 123 9.60 -1.21 23.83
N ARG A 124 10.25 -0.22 24.44
CA ARG A 124 11.71 -0.23 24.64
C ARG A 124 12.18 -1.44 25.42
N GLU A 125 11.39 -1.86 26.40
CA GLU A 125 11.68 -2.95 27.31
C GLU A 125 11.65 -4.31 26.60
N ASP A 126 10.87 -4.42 25.51
CA ASP A 126 10.68 -5.66 24.75
C ASP A 126 11.64 -5.81 23.56
N VAL A 127 12.44 -4.78 23.24
CA VAL A 127 13.33 -4.78 22.06
C VAL A 127 14.22 -6.01 22.01
N GLN A 128 14.89 -6.38 23.12
CA GLN A 128 15.78 -7.54 23.13
C GLN A 128 15.03 -8.85 22.84
N ARG A 129 13.82 -9.00 23.40
CA ARG A 129 12.98 -10.18 23.20
C ARG A 129 12.52 -10.27 21.75
N VAL A 130 12.00 -9.17 21.20
CA VAL A 130 11.53 -9.12 19.81
C VAL A 130 12.67 -9.35 18.84
N SER A 131 13.83 -8.71 19.03
CA SER A 131 15.03 -8.95 18.22
C SER A 131 15.43 -10.43 18.23
N GLY A 132 15.45 -11.09 19.39
CA GLY A 132 15.76 -12.51 19.47
C GLY A 132 14.77 -13.40 18.71
N ILE A 133 13.47 -13.07 18.71
CA ILE A 133 12.45 -13.79 17.92
C ILE A 133 12.70 -13.58 16.42
N LEU A 134 12.97 -12.36 15.99
CA LEU A 134 13.20 -12.04 14.58
C LEU A 134 14.49 -12.68 14.04
N GLU A 135 15.56 -12.68 14.82
CA GLU A 135 16.83 -13.32 14.48
C GLU A 135 16.71 -14.85 14.42
N ALA A 136 15.87 -15.45 15.26
CA ALA A 136 15.59 -16.88 15.24
C ALA A 136 14.58 -17.29 14.16
N SER A 137 13.87 -16.33 13.55
CA SER A 137 12.90 -16.60 12.49
C SER A 137 13.63 -16.87 11.18
N GLU A 138 13.52 -18.10 10.66
CA GLU A 138 14.03 -18.46 9.32
C GLU A 138 13.35 -17.66 8.19
N LEU A 139 12.18 -17.07 8.48
CA LEU A 139 11.41 -16.21 7.60
C LEU A 139 11.52 -14.77 8.12
N SER A 140 12.46 -13.99 7.59
CA SER A 140 12.40 -12.53 7.73
C SER A 140 11.42 -11.98 6.68
N PRO A 141 10.38 -11.22 7.09
CA PRO A 141 9.56 -10.49 6.12
C PRO A 141 10.32 -9.28 5.58
N GLY A 142 10.05 -8.95 4.30
CA GLY A 142 10.78 -7.93 3.53
C GLY A 142 11.63 -8.53 2.41
N TYR A 143 12.46 -7.70 1.75
CA TYR A 143 13.31 -8.00 0.58
C TYR A 143 14.14 -9.31 0.66
N SER A 144 14.33 -9.87 1.85
CA SER A 144 15.21 -11.01 2.08
C SER A 144 14.66 -12.39 1.68
N GLN A 145 13.39 -12.54 1.26
CA GLN A 145 12.86 -13.88 0.91
C GLN A 145 13.66 -14.53 -0.24
N PRO A 146 13.94 -13.84 -1.37
CA PRO A 146 14.80 -14.39 -2.41
C PRO A 146 16.28 -14.27 -2.04
N GLU A 147 16.69 -13.18 -1.39
CA GLU A 147 18.12 -12.90 -1.15
C GLU A 147 18.73 -13.75 -0.05
N ALA A 148 17.97 -14.12 0.99
CA ALA A 148 18.42 -15.09 1.98
C ALA A 148 18.46 -16.51 1.38
N ALA A 149 17.48 -16.86 0.55
CA ALA A 149 17.48 -18.11 -0.20
C ALA A 149 18.66 -18.19 -1.20
N LEU A 150 19.02 -17.07 -1.83
CA LEU A 150 20.18 -16.95 -2.73
C LEU A 150 21.52 -16.88 -1.98
N ARG A 151 21.59 -16.25 -0.81
CA ARG A 151 22.77 -16.26 0.08
C ARG A 151 23.09 -17.66 0.59
N ASN A 152 22.07 -18.48 0.82
CA ASN A 152 22.20 -19.87 1.27
C ASN A 152 22.21 -20.88 0.11
N ALA A 153 22.00 -20.44 -1.14
CA ALA A 153 22.20 -21.28 -2.30
C ALA A 153 23.71 -21.58 -2.42
N PRO A 154 24.11 -22.85 -2.60
CA PRO A 154 25.52 -23.19 -2.79
C PRO A 154 26.07 -22.39 -3.97
N THR A 155 27.01 -21.51 -3.69
CA THR A 155 27.55 -20.57 -4.66
C THR A 155 28.37 -21.35 -5.68
N LEU A 156 27.87 -21.50 -6.90
CA LEU A 156 28.75 -21.69 -8.05
C LEU A 156 29.32 -20.30 -8.36
N MET A 157 30.60 -20.11 -8.08
CA MET A 157 31.44 -18.93 -8.34
C MET A 157 31.49 -17.91 -7.19
N GLU A 158 32.62 -17.91 -6.46
CA GLU A 158 33.00 -16.90 -5.47
C GLU A 158 33.39 -15.58 -6.15
N GLU A 159 32.76 -14.47 -5.74
CA GLU A 159 33.29 -13.10 -5.87
C GLU A 159 32.93 -12.33 -4.59
N PRO A 160 33.84 -11.53 -3.99
CA PRO A 160 33.65 -11.01 -2.65
C PRO A 160 32.79 -9.73 -2.67
N GLN A 161 31.61 -9.74 -2.05
CA GLN A 161 30.78 -8.52 -1.93
C GLN A 161 30.62 -7.95 -0.51
N LYS A 162 30.85 -6.63 -0.51
CA LYS A 162 30.84 -5.55 0.48
C LYS A 162 29.86 -5.70 1.65
N LYS A 163 30.40 -5.49 2.85
CA LYS A 163 29.64 -5.24 4.10
C LYS A 163 28.86 -3.93 3.97
N TYR A 164 27.53 -3.99 4.12
CA TYR A 164 26.72 -2.80 4.36
C TYR A 164 26.50 -2.64 5.87
N THR A 165 26.84 -1.45 6.37
CA THR A 165 26.68 -1.05 7.77
C THR A 165 25.22 -0.67 8.02
N VAL A 166 24.60 -1.27 9.03
CA VAL A 166 23.31 -0.81 9.56
C VAL A 166 23.53 0.47 10.35
N GLY A 167 23.05 1.60 9.83
CA GLY A 167 23.06 2.89 10.52
C GLY A 167 21.87 3.00 11.48
N MET A 168 22.14 3.22 12.76
CA MET A 168 21.14 3.69 13.71
C MET A 168 20.82 5.16 13.41
N PHE A 169 19.58 5.46 13.05
CA PHE A 169 19.08 6.83 13.07
C PHE A 169 18.53 7.15 14.45
N SER A 170 19.30 7.89 15.25
CA SER A 170 18.75 8.61 16.40
C SER A 170 18.26 9.96 15.93
N SER A 171 16.95 10.22 16.01
CA SER A 171 16.46 11.60 15.92
C SER A 171 16.88 12.35 17.18
N PRO A 172 17.43 13.57 17.07
CA PRO A 172 17.57 14.45 18.22
C PRO A 172 16.17 14.89 18.67
N VAL A 173 15.88 14.71 19.95
CA VAL A 173 14.75 15.35 20.62
C VAL A 173 15.27 16.71 21.11
N ASN A 174 14.59 17.79 20.71
CA ASN A 174 14.78 19.12 21.28
C ASN A 174 14.34 19.15 22.75
#